data_AF-A0A539DP68-F1
#
_entry.id   AF-A0A539DP68-F1
#
_cell.length_a   1.000
_cell.length_b   1.000
_cell.length_c   1.000
_cell.angle_alpha   90.00
_cell.angle_beta   90.00
_cell.angle_gamma   90.00
#
_symmetry.space_group_name_H-M   'P 1'
#
loop_
_entity.id
_entity.type
_entity.pdbx_description
1 polymer ?
#
loop_
_entity_poly.entity_id
_entity_poly.type
_entity_poly.pdbx_seq_one_letter_code
_entity_poly.pdbx_strand_id
1 'polypeptide(L)' 'MSPNNFIVELPQWSGYHWYRAIDTHHPSPSDIIESDHQPRVEGHRYPITARSVAVFEGRL' A
#
# COMPACT_ATOMS: atom_id res chain seq x y z
N MET A 1 -19.62 8.95 -10.51
CA MET A 1 -18.83 7.74 -10.86
C MET A 1 -18.17 7.29 -9.58
N SER A 2 -18.60 6.19 -8.98
CA SER A 2 -17.88 5.63 -7.82
C SER A 2 -16.49 5.19 -8.30
N PRO A 3 -15.39 5.51 -7.57
CA PRO A 3 -14.09 5.00 -7.95
C PRO A 3 -14.16 3.47 -7.91
N ASN A 4 -13.84 2.81 -9.02
CA ASN A 4 -13.68 1.36 -9.01
C ASN A 4 -12.54 1.04 -8.05
N ASN A 5 -12.87 0.47 -6.90
CA ASN A 5 -11.93 0.08 -5.89
C ASN A 5 -11.67 -1.42 -6.03
N PHE A 6 -10.40 -1.79 -6.15
CA PHE A 6 -9.95 -3.16 -6.27
C PHE A 6 -9.31 -3.59 -4.97
N ILE A 7 -9.51 -4.83 -4.56
CA ILE A 7 -8.74 -5.41 -3.46
C ILE A 7 -7.63 -6.25 -4.08
N VAL A 8 -6.39 -5.91 -3.75
CA VAL A 8 -5.21 -6.69 -4.13
C VAL A 8 -4.79 -7.55 -2.96
N GLU A 9 -4.44 -8.80 -3.24
CA GLU A 9 -3.83 -9.70 -2.27
C GLU A 9 -2.31 -9.55 -2.30
N LEU A 10 -1.72 -9.21 -1.17
CA LEU A 10 -0.28 -9.14 -0.98
C LEU A 10 0.25 -10.53 -0.61
N PRO A 11 1.36 -10.99 -1.19
CA PRO A 11 1.91 -12.30 -0.90
C PRO A 11 2.34 -12.38 0.58
N GLN A 12 2.11 -13.52 1.20
CA GLN A 12 2.52 -13.76 2.58
C GLN A 12 3.88 -14.48 2.60
N TRP A 13 4.89 -13.81 3.14
CA TRP A 13 6.22 -14.41 3.35
C TRP A 13 6.49 -14.51 4.85
N SER A 14 7.00 -15.67 5.28
CA SER A 14 7.25 -15.92 6.70
C SER A 14 8.20 -14.89 7.29
N GLY A 15 7.78 -14.25 8.39
CA GLY A 15 8.57 -13.23 9.09
C GLY A 15 8.51 -11.83 8.47
N TYR A 16 7.91 -11.64 7.28
CA TYR A 16 7.82 -10.33 6.64
C TYR A 16 6.48 -9.64 6.91
N HIS A 17 6.54 -8.31 6.93
CA HIS A 17 5.41 -7.41 6.98
C HIS A 17 5.51 -6.41 5.83
N TRP A 18 4.36 -6.07 5.24
CA TRP A 18 4.28 -5.07 4.18
C TRP A 18 4.10 -3.68 4.77
N TYR A 19 4.86 -2.72 4.25
CA TYR A 19 4.77 -1.30 4.59
C TYR A 19 4.50 -0.52 3.32
N ARG A 20 3.56 0.41 3.35
CA ARG A 20 3.17 1.18 2.16
C ARG A 20 4.11 2.36 1.95
N ALA A 21 4.93 2.29 0.91
CA ALA A 21 5.85 3.36 0.53
C ALA A 21 5.19 4.42 -0.35
N ILE A 22 4.44 3.97 -1.37
CA ILE A 22 3.78 4.85 -2.34
C ILE A 22 2.33 4.42 -2.48
N ASP A 23 1.42 5.38 -2.57
CA ASP A 23 0.06 5.17 -3.05
C ASP A 23 -0.47 6.46 -3.68
N THR A 24 -0.48 6.49 -5.00
CA THR A 24 -0.86 7.69 -5.78
C THR A 24 -2.36 8.00 -5.73
N HIS A 25 -3.16 7.18 -5.04
CA HIS A 25 -4.51 7.59 -4.63
C HIS A 25 -4.44 8.84 -3.76
N HIS A 26 -3.53 8.85 -2.78
CA HIS A 26 -3.52 9.88 -1.76
C HIS A 26 -2.99 11.20 -2.33
N PRO A 27 -3.40 12.35 -1.79
CA PRO A 27 -2.79 13.63 -2.13
C PRO A 27 -1.43 13.78 -1.43
N SER A 28 -0.54 14.58 -2.01
CA SER A 28 0.72 14.93 -1.35
C SER A 28 0.50 15.66 -0.03
N PRO A 29 1.35 15.40 0.99
CA PRO A 29 2.55 14.56 0.96
C PRO A 29 2.29 13.08 1.31
N SER A 30 1.03 12.63 1.35
CA SER A 30 0.69 11.27 1.79
C SER A 30 0.80 10.20 0.70
N ASP A 31 1.08 10.60 -0.54
CA ASP A 31 1.27 9.74 -1.70
C ASP A 31 2.63 9.03 -1.72
N ILE A 32 3.66 9.64 -1.12
CA ILE A 32 5.01 9.08 -0.99
C ILE A 32 5.46 9.28 0.45
N ILE A 33 5.75 8.19 1.15
CA ILE A 33 6.08 8.20 2.58
C ILE A 33 7.53 7.74 2.80
N GLU A 34 8.29 8.54 3.54
CA GLU A 34 9.65 8.21 3.98
C GLU A 34 9.68 6.90 4.78
N SER A 35 10.74 6.12 4.61
CA SER A 35 10.89 4.76 5.12
C SER A 35 10.45 4.59 6.59
N ASP A 36 10.85 5.52 7.46
CA ASP A 36 10.64 5.43 8.91
C ASP A 36 9.19 5.73 9.32
N HIS A 37 8.37 6.23 8.40
CA HIS A 37 6.98 6.63 8.61
C HIS A 37 5.98 5.79 7.80
N GLN A 38 6.45 4.84 6.98
CA GLN A 38 5.58 4.04 6.14
C GLN A 38 4.61 3.22 7.00
N PRO A 39 3.30 3.33 6.77
CA PRO A 39 2.33 2.59 7.56
C PRO A 39 2.41 1.09 7.22
N ARG A 40 2.41 0.27 8.27
CA ARG A 40 2.25 -1.18 8.15
C ARG A 40 0.87 -1.49 7.56
N VAL A 41 0.84 -2.39 6.57
CA VAL A 41 -0.41 -2.94 6.04
C VAL A 41 -0.85 -4.08 6.95
N GLU A 42 -2.03 -3.94 7.55
CA GLU A 42 -2.61 -4.98 8.39
C GLU A 42 -3.20 -6.10 7.51
N GLY A 43 -2.75 -7.34 7.76
CA GLY A 43 -3.17 -8.51 6.99
C GLY A 43 -2.44 -8.64 5.64
N HIS A 44 -3.16 -9.12 4.63
CA HIS A 44 -2.61 -9.42 3.29
C HIS A 44 -3.49 -8.86 2.17
N ARG A 45 -4.37 -7.90 2.47
CA ARG A 45 -5.29 -7.30 1.49
C ARG A 45 -5.17 -5.80 1.54
N TYR A 46 -5.05 -5.16 0.38
CA TYR A 46 -4.94 -3.70 0.29
C TYR A 46 -5.92 -3.14 -0.76
N PRO A 47 -6.73 -2.12 -0.42
CA PRO A 47 -7.60 -1.45 -1.37
C PRO A 47 -6.82 -0.51 -2.28
N ILE A 48 -7.00 -0.62 -3.60
CA ILE A 48 -6.40 0.25 -4.61
C ILE A 48 -7.51 0.88 -5.46
N THR A 49 -7.40 2.19 -5.71
CA THR A 49 -8.35 2.88 -6.59
C THR A 49 -7.93 2.77 -8.06
N ALA A 50 -8.89 2.76 -8.97
CA ALA A 50 -8.59 2.75 -10.41
C ALA A 50 -7.63 3.89 -10.80
N ARG A 51 -6.68 3.57 -11.70
CA ARG A 51 -5.67 4.52 -12.21
C ARG A 51 -4.71 5.04 -11.13
N SER A 52 -4.46 4.26 -10.08
CA SER A 52 -3.41 4.53 -9.09
C SER A 52 -2.32 3.47 -9.12
N VAL A 53 -1.17 3.80 -8.55
CA VAL A 53 -0.04 2.89 -8.32
C VAL A 53 0.25 2.87 -6.83
N ALA A 54 0.38 1.66 -6.27
CA ALA A 54 0.85 1.46 -4.90
C ALA A 54 2.15 0.64 -4.90
N VAL A 55 3.10 1.03 -4.05
CA VAL A 55 4.38 0.33 -3.84
C VAL A 55 4.50 -0.04 -2.37
N PHE A 56 4.88 -1.29 -2.12
CA PHE A 56 5.06 -1.83 -0.77
C PHE A 56 6.48 -2.34 -0.59
N GLU A 57 7.00 -2.12 0.61
CA GLU A 57 8.27 -2.69 1.06
C GLU A 57 7.98 -3.86 2.00
N GLY A 58 8.58 -5.02 1.71
CA GLY A 58 8.56 -6.16 2.61
C GLY A 58 9.73 -6.03 3.57
N ARG A 59 9.44 -5.95 4.88
CA ARG A 59 10.46 -5.85 5.94
C ARG A 59 10.26 -6.94 6.98
N LEU A 60 11.35 -7.42 7.56
CA LEU A 60 11.35 -8.37 8.69
C LEU A 60 10.92 -7.69 10.00
#